data_AF-A0AAN4WYU1-F1
#
_entry.id   AF-A0AAN4WYU1-F1
#
_cell.length_a   1.000
_cell.length_b   1.000
_cell.length_c   1.000
_cell.angle_alpha   90.00
_cell.angle_beta   90.00
_cell.angle_gamma   90.00
#
_symmetry.space_group_name_H-M   'P 1'
#
loop_
_entity.id
_entity.type
_entity.pdbx_description
1 polymer ?
#
loop_
_entity_poly.entity_id
_entity_poly.type
_entity_poly.pdbx_seq_one_letter_code
_entity_poly.pdbx_strand_id
1 'polypeptide(L)'
;MSLDVSRALLKRHELLAEMLDVVERQLVDVGVPAEAAGLVAAYLVDYLSTYWAGQVVSFPKDACYKLTLKELEVWSLFRGDNHDQLARRFNMTPRGMRKLIARINARIKEQRKAIAAPGQLDMLGHPDPESGLD
;
A
#
# COMPACT_ATOMS: atom_id res chain seq x y z
N MET A 1 30.30 -26.12 -1.86
CA MET A 1 28.85 -25.92 -1.72
C MET A 1 28.62 -24.47 -1.34
N SER A 2 27.59 -23.83 -1.86
CA SER A 2 27.27 -22.39 -1.75
C SER A 2 27.88 -21.54 -2.85
N LEU A 3 27.05 -21.16 -3.82
CA LEU A 3 27.03 -19.85 -4.51
C LEU A 3 25.82 -19.84 -5.46
N ASP A 4 24.62 -20.08 -4.92
CA ASP A 4 23.36 -19.87 -5.65
C ASP A 4 22.27 -19.48 -4.66
N VAL A 5 22.51 -18.39 -3.92
CA VAL A 5 21.42 -17.73 -3.21
C VAL A 5 20.53 -17.12 -4.28
N SER A 6 19.37 -17.73 -4.50
CA SER A 6 18.38 -17.28 -5.49
C SER A 6 18.16 -15.77 -5.36
N ARG A 7 18.09 -15.07 -6.50
CA ARG A 7 17.82 -13.61 -6.56
C ARG A 7 16.60 -13.19 -5.73
N ALA A 8 15.60 -14.07 -5.61
CA ALA A 8 14.42 -13.84 -4.78
C ALA A 8 14.74 -13.82 -3.28
N LEU A 9 15.66 -14.68 -2.82
CA LEU A 9 16.12 -14.70 -1.42
C LEU A 9 16.92 -13.43 -1.09
N LEU A 10 17.77 -12.97 -2.01
CA LEU A 10 18.48 -11.69 -1.86
C LEU A 10 17.49 -10.53 -1.77
N LYS A 11 16.51 -10.46 -2.66
CA LYS A 11 15.47 -9.40 -2.64
C LYS A 11 14.59 -9.45 -1.39
N ARG A 12 14.25 -10.65 -0.89
CA ARG A 12 13.56 -10.82 0.40
C ARG A 12 14.40 -10.25 1.54
N HIS A 13 15.68 -10.60 1.58
CA HIS A 13 16.58 -10.13 2.63
C HIS A 13 16.75 -8.61 2.59
N GLU A 14 16.97 -8.04 1.40
CA GLU A 14 17.03 -6.59 1.18
C GLU A 14 15.75 -5.90 1.67
N LEU A 15 14.57 -6.40 1.29
CA LEU A 15 13.29 -5.83 1.73
C LEU A 15 13.15 -5.85 3.26
N LEU A 16 13.42 -6.98 3.90
CA LEU A 16 13.27 -7.11 5.36
C LEU A 16 14.28 -6.24 6.12
N ALA A 17 15.50 -6.11 5.62
CA ALA A 17 16.50 -5.21 6.19
C ALA A 17 16.07 -3.73 6.04
N GLU A 18 15.60 -3.33 4.85
CA GLU A 18 15.09 -1.97 4.64
C GLU A 18 13.87 -1.67 5.53
N MET A 19 12.98 -2.63 5.75
CA MET A 19 11.84 -2.45 6.64
C MET A 19 12.27 -2.22 8.10
N LEU A 20 13.31 -2.90 8.56
CA LEU A 20 13.87 -2.69 9.89
C LEU A 20 14.32 -1.24 10.06
N ASP A 21 15.15 -0.77 9.12
CA ASP A 21 15.70 0.60 9.12
C ASP A 21 14.60 1.67 9.03
N VAL A 22 13.60 1.46 8.18
CA VAL A 22 12.50 2.42 7.99
C VAL A 22 11.66 2.52 9.25
N VAL A 23 11.28 1.39 9.85
CA VAL A 23 10.40 1.39 11.03
C VAL A 23 11.13 1.96 12.24
N GLU A 24 12.38 1.56 12.48
CA GLU A 24 13.17 2.13 13.57
C GLU A 24 13.29 3.65 13.43
N ARG A 25 13.63 4.14 12.23
CA ARG A 25 13.73 5.58 11.96
C ARG A 25 12.42 6.31 12.22
N GLN A 26 11.30 5.79 11.72
CA GLN A 26 9.99 6.43 11.91
C GLN A 26 9.58 6.46 13.39
N LEU A 27 9.90 5.42 14.16
CA LEU A 27 9.61 5.37 15.59
C LEU A 27 10.48 6.38 16.37
N VAL A 28 11.76 6.49 16.02
CA VAL A 28 12.65 7.51 16.60
C VAL A 28 12.16 8.91 16.25
N ASP A 29 11.75 9.15 14.99
CA ASP A 29 11.24 10.45 14.53
C ASP A 29 10.00 10.91 15.31
N VAL A 30 9.17 9.98 15.81
CA VAL A 30 8.00 10.29 16.66
C VAL A 30 8.30 10.27 18.16
N GLY A 31 9.57 10.14 18.55
CA GLY A 31 10.04 10.27 19.93
C GLY A 31 10.14 8.97 20.73
N VAL A 32 10.08 7.81 20.07
CA VAL A 32 10.35 6.52 20.74
C VAL A 32 11.86 6.38 20.98
N PRO A 33 12.31 5.94 22.17
CA PRO A 33 13.72 5.66 22.42
C PRO A 33 14.29 4.66 21.40
N ALA A 34 15.49 4.91 20.88
CA ALA A 34 16.11 4.10 19.83
C ALA A 34 16.15 2.59 20.16
N GLU A 35 16.44 2.23 21.41
CA GLU A 35 16.45 0.84 21.86
C GLU A 35 15.06 0.18 21.74
N ALA A 36 14.00 0.88 22.16
CA ALA A 36 12.63 0.40 22.01
C ALA A 36 12.19 0.37 20.54
N ALA A 37 12.60 1.35 19.74
CA ALA A 37 12.32 1.41 18.31
C ALA A 37 12.94 0.21 17.56
N GLY A 38 14.20 -0.12 17.86
CA GLY A 38 14.88 -1.27 17.29
C GLY A 38 14.22 -2.61 17.67
N LEU A 39 13.77 -2.77 18.92
CA LEU A 39 13.04 -3.97 19.35
C LEU A 39 11.72 -4.14 18.60
N VAL A 40 10.95 -3.05 18.42
CA VAL A 40 9.69 -3.08 17.67
C VAL A 40 9.93 -3.40 16.19
N ALA A 41 10.95 -2.80 15.58
CA ALA A 41 11.32 -3.07 14.20
C ALA A 41 11.76 -4.54 13.99
N ALA A 42 12.56 -5.08 14.91
CA ALA A 42 12.98 -6.48 14.88
C ALA A 42 11.80 -7.44 15.04
N TYR A 43 10.88 -7.17 15.98
CA TYR A 43 9.66 -7.95 16.16
C TYR A 43 8.79 -7.97 14.89
N LEU A 44 8.62 -6.82 14.24
CA LEU A 44 7.85 -6.73 12.99
C LEU A 44 8.49 -7.58 11.88
N VAL A 45 9.80 -7.47 11.70
CA VAL A 45 10.52 -8.23 10.67
C VAL A 45 10.45 -9.74 10.94
N ASP A 46 10.59 -10.16 12.20
CA ASP A 46 10.46 -11.56 12.59
C ASP A 46 9.04 -12.09 12.33
N TYR A 47 8.01 -11.33 12.73
CA TYR A 47 6.62 -11.64 12.43
C TYR A 47 6.37 -11.78 10.92
N LEU A 48 6.87 -10.86 10.10
CA LEU A 48 6.74 -10.95 8.64
C LEU A 48 7.45 -12.18 8.09
N SER A 49 8.62 -12.51 8.62
CA SER A 49 9.43 -13.62 8.14
C SER A 49 8.81 -14.99 8.46
N THR A 50 8.01 -15.07 9.53
CA THR A 50 7.37 -16.30 10.04
C THR A 50 5.93 -16.42 9.57
N TYR A 51 5.09 -15.41 9.80
CA TYR A 51 3.66 -15.45 9.50
C TYR A 51 3.37 -15.43 7.99
N TRP A 52 4.20 -14.74 7.20
CA TRP A 52 4.08 -14.70 5.74
C TRP A 52 5.00 -15.71 5.04
N ALA A 53 5.61 -16.64 5.78
CA ALA A 53 6.49 -17.64 5.22
C ALA A 53 5.79 -18.47 4.13
N GLY A 54 6.46 -18.67 2.99
CA GLY A 54 5.93 -19.44 1.87
C GLY A 54 4.93 -18.70 0.98
N GLN A 55 4.51 -17.48 1.35
CA GLN A 55 3.60 -16.66 0.55
C GLN A 55 4.36 -15.78 -0.45
N VAL A 56 3.76 -15.55 -1.63
CA VAL A 56 4.28 -14.62 -2.63
C VAL A 56 3.41 -13.36 -2.62
N VAL A 57 3.92 -12.29 -2.02
CA VAL A 57 3.29 -10.96 -2.02
C VAL A 57 3.91 -10.12 -3.12
N SER A 58 3.06 -9.54 -3.99
CA SER A 58 3.50 -8.64 -5.04
C SER A 58 3.15 -7.19 -4.67
N PHE A 59 4.14 -6.29 -4.78
CA PHE A 59 3.95 -4.85 -4.67
C PHE A 59 3.86 -4.26 -6.08
N PRO A 60 2.65 -4.14 -6.68
CA PRO A 60 2.51 -3.60 -8.03
C PRO A 60 3.00 -2.16 -8.06
N LYS A 61 3.73 -1.80 -9.12
CA LYS A 61 4.22 -0.44 -9.33
C LYS A 61 3.03 0.53 -9.35
N ASP A 62 3.14 1.61 -8.58
CA ASP A 62 2.12 2.65 -8.33
C ASP A 62 1.45 3.28 -9.56
N ALA A 63 1.91 3.01 -10.79
CA ALA A 63 1.31 3.54 -12.01
C ALA A 63 -0.15 3.12 -12.24
N CYS A 64 -0.57 1.97 -11.68
CA CYS A 64 -1.97 1.56 -11.71
C CYS A 64 -2.79 2.17 -10.57
N TYR A 65 -2.17 2.48 -9.43
CA TYR A 65 -2.85 2.75 -8.16
C TYR A 65 -2.92 4.24 -7.77
N LYS A 66 -1.92 5.05 -8.15
CA LYS A 66 -1.93 6.49 -7.87
C LYS A 66 -2.60 7.24 -9.00
N LEU A 67 -3.67 7.96 -8.68
CA LEU A 67 -4.14 9.04 -9.52
C LEU A 67 -3.03 10.08 -9.57
N THR A 68 -2.69 10.54 -10.78
CA THR A 68 -1.78 11.69 -10.92
C THR A 68 -2.41 12.91 -10.24
N LEU A 69 -1.59 13.88 -9.81
CA LEU A 69 -2.08 15.13 -9.23
C LEU A 69 -3.12 15.82 -10.14
N LYS A 70 -2.90 15.75 -11.46
CA LYS A 70 -3.84 16.25 -12.47
C LYS A 70 -5.17 15.49 -12.47
N GLU A 71 -5.14 14.17 -12.32
CA GLU A 71 -6.37 13.35 -12.24
C GLU A 71 -7.15 13.63 -10.95
N LEU A 72 -6.46 13.82 -9.83
CA LEU A 72 -7.08 14.21 -8.56
C LEU A 72 -7.76 15.58 -8.67
N GLU A 73 -7.11 16.56 -9.32
CA GLU A 73 -7.67 17.88 -9.56
C GLU A 73 -8.88 17.83 -10.50
N VAL A 74 -8.79 17.06 -11.60
CA VAL A 74 -9.94 16.85 -12.50
C VAL A 74 -11.11 16.22 -11.74
N TRP A 75 -10.84 15.23 -10.89
CA TRP A 75 -11.85 14.52 -10.12
C TRP A 75 -12.52 15.41 -9.08
N SER A 76 -11.76 16.23 -8.35
CA SER A 76 -12.31 17.14 -7.34
C SER A 76 -13.23 18.23 -7.92
N LEU A 77 -13.01 18.59 -9.19
CA LEU A 77 -13.80 19.58 -9.92
C LEU A 77 -14.94 18.98 -10.74
N PHE A 78 -15.05 17.65 -10.80
CA PHE A 78 -16.07 16.97 -11.59
C PHE A 78 -17.42 16.94 -10.88
N ARG A 79 -18.47 17.43 -11.56
CA ARG A 79 -19.85 17.50 -11.03
C ARG A 79 -20.81 16.48 -11.65
N GLY A 80 -20.34 15.67 -12.60
CA GLY A 80 -21.17 14.69 -13.32
C GLY A 80 -21.52 15.11 -14.76
N ASP A 81 -21.75 16.40 -14.99
CA ASP A 81 -22.24 16.95 -16.27
C ASP A 81 -21.27 17.96 -16.92
N ASN A 82 -20.25 18.43 -16.20
CA ASN A 82 -19.38 19.54 -16.60
C ASN A 82 -18.18 19.14 -17.49
N HIS A 83 -18.31 18.09 -18.30
CA HIS A 83 -17.22 17.54 -19.11
C HIS A 83 -16.58 18.56 -20.06
N ASP A 84 -17.39 19.37 -20.74
CA ASP A 84 -16.90 20.36 -21.71
C ASP A 84 -16.17 21.53 -21.03
N GLN A 85 -16.63 21.93 -19.84
CA GLN A 85 -15.96 22.96 -19.04
C GLN A 85 -14.59 22.48 -18.56
N LEU A 86 -14.51 21.25 -18.04
CA LEU A 86 -13.23 20.66 -17.63
C LEU A 86 -12.29 20.47 -18.82
N ALA A 87 -12.83 20.03 -19.97
CA ALA A 87 -12.03 19.87 -21.19
C ALA A 87 -11.33 21.18 -21.57
N ARG A 88 -12.05 22.30 -21.56
CA ARG A 88 -11.47 23.64 -21.82
C ARG A 88 -10.43 24.02 -20.75
N ARG A 89 -10.75 23.87 -19.47
CA ARG A 89 -9.87 24.23 -18.34
C ARG A 89 -8.53 23.49 -18.38
N PHE A 90 -8.54 22.20 -18.74
CA PHE A 90 -7.35 21.35 -18.77
C PHE A 90 -6.69 21.24 -20.15
N ASN A 91 -7.13 22.08 -21.12
CA ASN A 91 -6.66 22.07 -22.51
C ASN A 91 -6.75 20.67 -23.16
N MET A 92 -7.89 20.01 -23.01
CA MET A 92 -8.20 18.68 -23.52
C MET A 92 -9.42 18.72 -24.44
N THR A 93 -9.57 17.68 -25.28
CA THR A 93 -10.81 17.49 -26.05
C THR A 93 -11.92 16.95 -25.13
N PRO A 94 -13.21 17.27 -25.39
CA PRO A 94 -14.34 16.70 -24.66
C PRO A 94 -14.36 15.16 -24.60
N ARG A 95 -13.93 14.52 -25.69
CA ARG A 95 -13.79 13.06 -25.77
C ARG A 95 -12.66 12.55 -24.88
N GLY A 96 -11.53 13.26 -24.85
CA GLY A 96 -10.40 12.96 -23.97
C GLY A 96 -10.76 13.10 -22.49
N MET A 97 -11.50 14.15 -22.14
CA MET A 97 -11.96 14.38 -20.77
C MET A 97 -12.92 13.28 -20.30
N ARG A 98 -13.89 12.87 -21.13
CA ARG A 98 -14.77 11.72 -20.85
C ARG A 98 -13.99 10.43 -20.58
N LYS A 99 -12.97 10.14 -21.41
CA LYS A 99 -12.10 8.96 -21.20
C LYS A 99 -11.29 9.05 -19.91
N LEU A 100 -10.79 10.23 -19.57
CA LEU A 100 -10.03 10.46 -18.34
C LEU A 100 -10.90 10.19 -17.11
N ILE A 101 -12.11 10.78 -17.05
CA ILE A 101 -13.07 10.58 -15.96
C ILE A 101 -13.49 9.10 -15.84
N ALA A 102 -13.74 8.42 -16.96
CA ALA A 102 -14.05 6.99 -16.95
C ALA A 102 -12.91 6.15 -16.35
N ARG A 103 -11.65 6.48 -16.67
CA ARG A 103 -10.46 5.83 -16.11
C ARG A 103 -10.33 6.08 -14.61
N ILE A 104 -10.54 7.33 -14.16
CA ILE A 104 -10.53 7.68 -12.74
C ILE A 104 -11.58 6.88 -11.98
N ASN A 105 -12.82 6.81 -12.49
CA ASN A 105 -13.91 6.04 -11.91
C ASN A 105 -13.58 4.54 -11.79
N ALA A 106 -12.99 3.94 -12.82
CA ALA A 106 -12.57 2.54 -12.79
C ALA A 106 -11.56 2.28 -11.66
N ARG A 107 -10.54 3.15 -11.53
CA ARG A 107 -9.53 3.07 -10.47
C ARG A 107 -10.13 3.23 -9.07
N ILE A 108 -11.03 4.19 -8.86
CA ILE A 108 -11.71 4.37 -7.55
C ILE A 108 -12.56 3.14 -7.20
N LYS A 109 -13.23 2.54 -8.20
CA LYS A 109 -14.02 1.31 -7.99
C LYS A 109 -13.13 0.12 -7.61
N GLU A 110 -11.97 -0.03 -8.25
CA GLU A 110 -10.97 -1.04 -7.88
C GLU A 110 -10.42 -0.81 -6.48
N GLN A 111 -10.12 0.44 -6.10
CA GLN A 111 -9.69 0.79 -4.74
C GLN A 111 -10.73 0.40 -3.69
N ARG A 112 -12.01 0.74 -3.91
CA ARG A 112 -13.09 0.37 -2.99
C ARG A 112 -13.23 -1.15 -2.84
N LYS A 113 -13.07 -1.91 -3.92
CA LYS A 113 -13.08 -3.38 -3.88
C LYS A 113 -11.89 -3.95 -3.11
N ALA A 114 -10.70 -3.39 -3.30
CA ALA A 114 -9.49 -3.83 -2.60
C ALA A 114 -9.57 -3.55 -1.09
N ILE A 115 -10.10 -2.38 -0.70
CA ILE A 115 -10.33 -2.03 0.72
C ILE A 115 -11.42 -2.91 1.35
N ALA A 116 -12.46 -3.25 0.58
CA ALA A 116 -13.55 -4.12 1.04
C ALA A 116 -13.19 -5.61 1.04
N ALA A 117 -12.04 -6.02 0.50
CA ALA A 117 -11.55 -7.38 0.65
C ALA A 117 -10.96 -7.51 2.07
N PRO A 118 -11.46 -8.44 2.91
CA PRO A 118 -10.96 -8.61 4.26
C PRO A 118 -9.45 -8.89 4.22
N GLY A 119 -8.69 -8.19 5.06
CA GLY A 119 -7.28 -8.50 5.25
C GLY A 119 -7.11 -9.88 5.86
N GLN A 120 -5.93 -10.49 5.68
CA GLN A 120 -5.64 -11.81 6.26
C GLN A 120 -5.69 -11.79 7.82
N LEU A 121 -5.50 -10.62 8.45
CA LEU A 121 -5.72 -10.41 9.88
C LEU A 121 -7.21 -10.45 10.27
N ASP A 122 -8.09 -9.87 9.45
CA ASP A 122 -9.54 -9.85 9.70
C ASP A 122 -10.14 -11.26 9.63
N MET A 123 -9.47 -12.18 8.94
CA MET A 123 -9.88 -13.56 8.72
C MET A 123 -9.49 -14.51 9.86
N LEU A 124 -8.54 -14.14 10.72
CA LEU A 124 -8.07 -15.01 11.80
C LEU A 124 -8.79 -14.78 13.14
N GLY A 125 -9.63 -13.76 13.25
CA GLY A 125 -10.15 -13.33 14.54
C GLY A 125 -9.04 -12.76 15.41
N HIS A 126 -9.29 -11.63 16.06
CA HIS A 126 -8.39 -11.20 17.12
C HIS A 126 -8.53 -12.26 18.24
N PRO A 127 -7.45 -12.91 18.72
CA PRO A 127 -7.58 -13.72 19.93
C PRO A 127 -8.04 -12.75 21.03
N ASP A 128 -9.22 -13.01 21.60
CA ASP A 128 -9.72 -12.25 22.74
C ASP A 128 -8.61 -12.26 23.81
N PRO A 129 -8.19 -11.09 24.34
CA PRO A 129 -7.13 -11.04 25.35
C PRO A 129 -7.53 -11.69 26.69
N GLU A 130 -8.76 -12.20 26.81
CA GLU A 130 -9.34 -12.75 28.05
C GLU A 130 -9.67 -14.24 28.01
N SER A 131 -9.18 -15.04 27.05
CA SER A 131 -9.45 -16.50 27.05
C SER A 131 -8.37 -17.34 27.74
N GLY A 132 -7.73 -16.82 28.80
CA GLY A 132 -6.55 -17.44 29.43
C GLY A 132 -6.48 -17.35 30.95
N LEU A 133 -7.62 -17.18 31.63
CA LEU A 133 -7.72 -17.27 33.09
C LEU A 133 -8.96 -18.08 33.46
N ASP A 134 -8.83 -19.41 33.40
CA ASP A 134 -9.64 -20.38 34.15
C ASP A 134 -8.73 -21.51 34.64
#